data_AF-A0A7J5E646-F1
#
_entry.id   AF-A0A7J5E646-F1
#
_cell.length_a   1.000
_cell.length_b   1.000
_cell.length_c   1.000
_cell.angle_alpha   90.00
_cell.angle_beta   90.00
_cell.angle_gamma   90.00
#
_symmetry.space_group_name_H-M   'P 1'
#
loop_
_entity.id
_entity.type
_entity.pdbx_description
1 polymer ?
#
loop_
_entity_poly.entity_id
_entity_poly.type
_entity_poly.pdbx_seq_one_letter_code
_entity_poly.pdbx_strand_id
1 'polypeptide(L)'
;MLLITSVLVFLLVVKNVYGNYEIEEILPTKENLESIAYKDKAAILYSQYTENMLPEGSTWLSDNIDTWETFLKSIKMDYDIISDQTIELGRHRDYKLIILPGSKSMSDRELIQLKKYLENGGSIFSTSGPATFSDEAKWREWEFFTEVFGLKFTKEIDPEED
;
A
#
# COMPACT_ATOMS: atom_id res chain seq x y z
N MET A 1 29.78 -8.83 -27.20
CA MET A 1 30.87 -9.01 -26.21
C MET A 1 30.48 -8.40 -24.86
N LEU A 2 30.14 -7.11 -24.79
CA LEU A 2 29.75 -6.42 -23.54
C LEU A 2 28.63 -7.11 -22.74
N LEU A 3 27.56 -7.58 -23.39
CA LEU A 3 26.43 -8.23 -22.72
C LEU A 3 26.83 -9.49 -21.95
N ILE A 4 27.68 -10.32 -22.57
CA ILE A 4 28.18 -11.57 -21.98
C ILE A 4 29.07 -11.26 -20.78
N THR A 5 29.92 -10.24 -20.90
CA THR A 5 30.77 -9.76 -19.80
C THR A 5 29.93 -9.24 -18.63
N SER A 6 28.89 -8.44 -18.89
CA SER A 6 28.00 -7.94 -17.82
C SER A 6 27.22 -9.04 -17.12
N VAL A 7 26.75 -10.06 -17.85
CA VAL A 7 26.07 -11.22 -17.26
C VAL A 7 27.04 -12.04 -16.40
N LEU A 8 28.28 -12.24 -16.86
CA LEU A 8 29.30 -12.94 -16.08
C LEU A 8 29.68 -12.18 -14.80
N VAL A 9 29.82 -10.85 -14.87
CA VAL A 9 30.09 -10.01 -13.69
C VAL A 9 28.94 -10.10 -12.68
N PHE A 10 27.69 -10.03 -13.15
CA PHE A 10 26.52 -10.19 -12.29
C PHE A 10 26.52 -11.55 -11.57
N LEU A 11 26.75 -12.65 -12.30
CA LEU A 11 26.82 -13.99 -11.70
C LEU A 11 27.96 -14.12 -10.67
N LEU A 12 29.11 -13.50 -10.93
CA LEU A 12 30.25 -13.45 -10.00
C LEU A 12 29.94 -12.68 -8.71
N VAL A 13 29.19 -11.57 -8.80
CA VAL A 13 28.75 -10.81 -7.64
C VAL A 13 27.77 -11.64 -6.81
N VAL A 14 26.78 -12.25 -7.46
CA VAL A 14 25.79 -13.11 -6.77
C VAL A 14 26.47 -14.28 -6.07
N LYS A 15 27.50 -14.89 -6.69
CA LYS A 15 28.26 -16.01 -6.09
C LYS A 15 29.02 -15.62 -4.84
N ASN A 16 29.64 -14.43 -4.85
CA ASN A 16 30.38 -13.95 -3.68
C ASN A 16 29.44 -13.53 -2.54
N VAL A 17 28.23 -13.06 -2.85
CA VAL A 17 27.26 -12.61 -1.83
C VAL A 17 26.47 -13.78 -1.24
N TYR A 18 26.00 -14.71 -2.07
CA TYR A 18 25.08 -15.78 -1.66
C TYR A 18 25.73 -17.15 -1.44
N GLY A 19 27.03 -17.31 -1.76
CA GLY A 19 27.75 -18.56 -1.57
C GLY A 19 27.55 -19.57 -2.71
N ASN A 20 27.64 -20.87 -2.41
CA ASN A 20 27.38 -21.93 -3.39
C ASN A 20 25.88 -21.98 -3.70
N TYR A 21 25.53 -21.70 -4.94
CA TYR A 21 24.18 -21.83 -5.50
C TYR A 21 24.22 -22.79 -6.68
N GLU A 22 23.09 -23.41 -6.98
CA GLU A 22 22.90 -24.13 -8.25
C GLU A 22 22.46 -23.13 -9.33
N ILE A 23 22.95 -23.27 -10.56
CA ILE A 23 22.65 -22.32 -11.66
C ILE A 23 21.14 -22.19 -11.90
N GLU A 24 20.40 -23.27 -11.63
CA GLU A 24 18.94 -23.37 -11.69
C GLU A 24 18.22 -22.42 -10.72
N GLU A 25 18.87 -22.02 -9.61
CA GLU A 25 18.31 -21.08 -8.63
C GLU A 25 18.37 -19.61 -9.10
N ILE A 26 19.21 -19.31 -10.09
CA ILE A 26 19.46 -17.93 -10.58
C ILE A 26 18.92 -17.71 -11.99
N LEU A 27 18.80 -18.77 -12.78
CA LEU A 27 18.27 -18.64 -14.13
C LEU A 27 16.82 -18.16 -14.09
N PRO A 28 16.46 -17.14 -14.88
CA PRO A 28 15.08 -16.71 -15.01
C PRO A 28 14.22 -17.88 -15.51
N THR A 29 13.35 -18.41 -14.65
CA THR A 29 12.36 -19.42 -15.05
C THR A 29 11.16 -18.74 -15.70
N LYS A 30 10.36 -19.50 -16.47
CA LYS A 30 9.09 -18.98 -16.99
C LYS A 30 8.19 -18.47 -15.87
N GLU A 31 8.16 -19.17 -14.74
CA GLU A 31 7.39 -18.81 -13.55
C GLU A 31 7.86 -17.48 -12.94
N ASN A 32 9.19 -17.26 -12.85
CA ASN A 32 9.77 -16.00 -12.38
C ASN A 32 9.61 -14.84 -13.38
N LEU A 33 9.47 -15.14 -14.67
CA LEU A 33 9.20 -14.14 -15.70
C LEU A 33 7.70 -13.80 -15.78
N GLU A 34 6.82 -14.77 -15.52
CA GLU A 34 5.38 -14.55 -15.39
C GLU A 34 5.04 -13.75 -14.12
N SER A 35 5.76 -13.94 -13.01
CA SER A 35 5.60 -13.10 -11.80
C SER A 35 6.04 -11.65 -12.01
N ILE A 36 7.03 -11.39 -12.88
CA ILE A 36 7.39 -10.03 -13.33
C ILE A 36 6.34 -9.47 -14.31
N ALA A 37 5.63 -10.35 -15.02
CA ALA A 37 4.58 -9.98 -15.98
C ALA A 37 3.19 -9.78 -15.33
N TYR A 38 3.00 -10.15 -14.05
CA TYR A 38 1.83 -9.72 -13.30
C TYR A 38 1.88 -8.19 -13.22
N LYS A 39 0.99 -7.54 -13.96
CA LYS A 39 0.74 -6.11 -13.80
C LYS A 39 0.42 -5.85 -12.34
N ASP A 40 1.36 -5.22 -11.66
CA ASP A 40 1.19 -4.73 -10.30
C ASP A 40 -0.10 -3.91 -10.21
N LYS A 41 -1.09 -4.45 -9.51
CA LYS A 41 -2.40 -3.82 -9.35
C LYS A 41 -2.46 -3.10 -8.00
N ALA A 42 -2.97 -1.87 -8.01
CA ALA A 42 -3.25 -1.12 -6.80
C ALA A 42 -4.70 -1.33 -6.33
N ALA A 43 -4.95 -1.15 -5.05
CA ALA A 43 -6.30 -0.96 -4.52
C ALA A 43 -6.41 0.44 -3.93
N ILE A 44 -7.51 1.13 -4.23
CA ILE A 44 -7.90 2.38 -3.58
C ILE A 44 -9.04 2.07 -2.63
N LEU A 45 -8.89 2.40 -1.34
CA LEU A 45 -9.96 2.24 -0.37
C LEU A 45 -11.01 3.34 -0.54
N TYR A 46 -12.24 2.92 -0.83
CA TYR A 46 -13.43 3.71 -0.56
C TYR A 46 -13.89 3.39 0.87
N SER A 47 -13.64 4.30 1.81
CA SER A 47 -14.00 4.08 3.21
C SER A 47 -15.38 4.63 3.51
N GLN A 48 -16.37 3.74 3.65
CA GLN A 48 -17.72 4.09 4.05
C GLN A 48 -17.74 4.65 5.48
N TYR A 49 -16.86 4.14 6.36
CA TYR A 49 -16.73 4.68 7.71
C TYR A 49 -16.31 6.15 7.70
N THR A 50 -15.35 6.50 6.84
CA THR A 50 -14.93 7.89 6.66
C THR A 50 -16.04 8.72 6.03
N GLU A 51 -16.70 8.23 4.99
CA GLU A 51 -17.82 8.94 4.36
C GLU A 51 -18.93 9.28 5.37
N ASN A 52 -19.31 8.33 6.22
CA ASN A 52 -20.36 8.50 7.22
C ASN A 52 -20.02 9.54 8.30
N MET A 53 -18.74 9.87 8.47
CA MET A 53 -18.29 10.92 9.39
C MET A 53 -18.35 12.33 8.78
N LEU A 54 -18.40 12.44 7.45
CA LEU A 54 -18.40 13.73 6.78
C LEU A 54 -19.80 14.37 6.83
N PRO A 55 -19.88 15.71 6.75
CA PRO A 55 -21.16 16.38 6.60
C PRO A 55 -21.93 15.86 5.38
N GLU A 56 -23.26 15.80 5.50
CA GLU A 56 -24.13 15.39 4.38
C GLU A 56 -23.83 16.21 3.12
N GLY A 57 -23.62 15.54 1.99
CA GLY A 57 -23.26 16.16 0.72
C GLY A 57 -21.77 16.51 0.55
N SER A 58 -20.91 16.15 1.50
CA SER A 58 -19.46 16.32 1.33
C SER A 58 -18.92 15.45 0.20
N THR A 59 -18.18 16.06 -0.74
CA THR A 59 -17.46 15.36 -1.82
C THR A 59 -16.00 15.05 -1.46
N TRP A 60 -15.58 15.34 -0.23
CA TRP A 60 -14.16 15.30 0.12
C TRP A 60 -13.53 13.93 -0.11
N LEU A 61 -14.22 12.83 0.24
CA LEU A 61 -13.71 11.48 0.00
C LEU A 61 -13.65 11.16 -1.51
N SER A 62 -14.72 11.45 -2.25
CA SER A 62 -14.77 11.18 -3.69
C SER A 62 -13.71 11.97 -4.45
N ASP A 63 -13.49 13.25 -4.09
CA ASP A 63 -12.48 14.10 -4.73
C ASP A 63 -11.05 13.57 -4.50
N ASN A 64 -10.78 13.02 -3.31
CA ASN A 64 -9.50 12.37 -3.02
C ASN A 64 -9.33 11.07 -3.81
N ILE A 65 -10.38 10.25 -3.93
CA ILE A 65 -10.36 9.02 -4.73
C ILE A 65 -10.13 9.35 -6.21
N ASP A 66 -10.88 10.30 -6.77
CA ASP A 66 -10.77 10.75 -8.17
C ASP A 66 -9.35 11.25 -8.50
N THR A 67 -8.69 11.91 -7.55
CA THR A 67 -7.30 12.35 -7.68
C THR A 67 -6.36 11.16 -7.84
N TRP A 68 -6.52 10.12 -7.01
CA TRP A 68 -5.73 8.90 -7.11
C TRP A 68 -6.02 8.10 -8.37
N GLU A 69 -7.29 8.00 -8.76
CA GLU A 69 -7.67 7.38 -10.03
C GLU A 69 -6.99 8.06 -11.21
N THR A 70 -7.02 9.40 -11.24
CA THR A 70 -6.38 10.20 -12.29
C THR A 70 -4.88 9.97 -12.33
N PHE A 71 -4.23 9.95 -11.16
CA PHE A 71 -2.80 9.68 -11.06
C PHE A 71 -2.44 8.27 -11.56
N LEU A 72 -3.13 7.23 -11.10
CA LEU A 72 -2.87 5.84 -11.51
C LEU A 72 -3.11 5.63 -13.01
N LYS A 73 -4.19 6.23 -13.56
CA LYS A 73 -4.45 6.27 -15.01
C LYS A 73 -3.29 6.92 -15.78
N SER A 74 -2.73 8.01 -15.28
CA SER A 74 -1.63 8.74 -15.95
C SER A 74 -0.35 7.89 -16.06
N ILE A 75 -0.08 7.04 -15.05
CA ILE A 75 1.08 6.13 -15.04
C ILE A 75 0.76 4.74 -15.61
N LYS A 76 -0.47 4.52 -16.10
CA LYS A 76 -0.95 3.25 -16.67
C LYS A 76 -0.87 2.07 -15.69
N MET A 77 -1.07 2.33 -14.41
CA MET A 77 -1.19 1.28 -13.38
C MET A 77 -2.65 0.84 -13.28
N ASP A 78 -2.89 -0.47 -13.33
CA ASP A 78 -4.23 -1.01 -13.12
C ASP A 78 -4.61 -0.90 -11.63
N TYR A 79 -5.88 -0.67 -11.34
CA TYR A 79 -6.36 -0.55 -9.96
C TYR A 79 -7.80 -1.03 -9.80
N ASP A 80 -8.17 -1.34 -8.56
CA ASP A 80 -9.57 -1.52 -8.13
C ASP A 80 -9.92 -0.51 -7.03
N ILE A 81 -11.20 -0.16 -6.96
CA ILE A 81 -11.77 0.48 -5.76
C ILE A 81 -12.29 -0.64 -4.87
N ILE A 82 -11.84 -0.67 -3.62
CA ILE A 82 -12.22 -1.68 -2.63
C ILE A 82 -12.96 -1.05 -1.45
N SER A 83 -13.80 -1.82 -0.77
CA SER A 83 -14.53 -1.39 0.43
C SER A 83 -13.81 -1.75 1.73
N ASP A 84 -14.23 -1.15 2.84
CA ASP A 84 -13.75 -1.49 4.20
C ASP A 84 -13.86 -3.00 4.46
N GLN A 85 -14.99 -3.62 4.10
CA GLN A 85 -15.23 -5.06 4.25
C GLN A 85 -14.19 -5.93 3.49
N THR A 86 -13.67 -5.45 2.35
CA THR A 86 -12.61 -6.15 1.61
C THR A 86 -11.33 -6.23 2.44
N ILE A 87 -11.04 -5.15 3.19
CA ILE A 87 -9.92 -5.12 4.11
C ILE A 87 -10.18 -6.04 5.32
N GLU A 88 -11.32 -5.88 5.98
CA GLU A 88 -11.69 -6.65 7.18
C GLU A 88 -11.67 -8.17 6.96
N LEU A 89 -12.11 -8.62 5.77
CA LEU A 89 -12.13 -10.02 5.38
C LEU A 89 -10.78 -10.54 4.88
N GLY A 90 -9.75 -9.69 4.79
CA GLY A 90 -8.41 -10.08 4.35
C GLY A 90 -8.30 -10.35 2.85
N ARG A 91 -9.22 -9.82 2.02
CA ARG A 91 -9.29 -10.07 0.57
C ARG A 91 -8.43 -9.12 -0.27
N HIS A 92 -7.68 -8.22 0.36
CA HIS A 92 -6.81 -7.22 -0.28
C HIS A 92 -5.35 -7.69 -0.46
N ARG A 93 -5.03 -8.93 -0.08
CA ARG A 93 -3.63 -9.38 0.03
C ARG A 93 -2.91 -9.51 -1.30
N ASP A 94 -3.67 -9.66 -2.39
CA ASP A 94 -3.12 -9.85 -3.73
C ASP A 94 -2.75 -8.52 -4.42
N TYR A 95 -3.11 -7.38 -3.82
CA TYR A 95 -2.68 -6.07 -4.32
C TYR A 95 -1.24 -5.79 -3.89
N LYS A 96 -0.45 -5.19 -4.78
CA LYS A 96 0.91 -4.77 -4.44
C LYS A 96 0.95 -3.47 -3.64
N LEU A 97 -0.06 -2.62 -3.86
CA LEU A 97 -0.19 -1.32 -3.23
C LEU A 97 -1.63 -1.12 -2.77
N ILE A 98 -1.81 -0.75 -1.52
CA ILE A 98 -3.09 -0.27 -0.99
C ILE A 98 -2.98 1.23 -0.72
N ILE A 99 -3.89 2.00 -1.28
CA ILE A 99 -3.97 3.44 -1.14
C ILE A 99 -5.12 3.74 -0.18
N LEU A 100 -4.82 4.48 0.88
CA LEU A 100 -5.76 4.95 1.90
C LEU A 100 -5.95 6.47 1.72
N PRO A 101 -6.84 6.90 0.80
CA PRO A 101 -7.02 8.29 0.45
C PRO A 101 -7.82 9.01 1.53
N GLY A 102 -7.15 9.48 2.59
CA GLY A 102 -7.82 10.20 3.66
C GLY A 102 -8.82 9.37 4.44
N SER A 103 -8.54 8.08 4.60
CA SER A 103 -9.34 7.13 5.36
C SER A 103 -9.22 7.41 6.88
N LYS A 104 -9.87 8.47 7.34
CA LYS A 104 -9.80 8.96 8.74
C LYS A 104 -10.42 7.97 9.73
N SER A 105 -11.41 7.20 9.30
CA SER A 105 -12.17 6.28 10.14
C SER A 105 -12.00 4.85 9.64
N MET A 106 -11.60 3.94 10.53
CA MET A 106 -11.35 2.53 10.23
C MET A 106 -11.67 1.63 11.43
N SER A 107 -12.07 0.39 11.17
CA SER A 107 -12.33 -0.61 12.22
C SER A 107 -11.06 -1.31 12.71
N ASP A 108 -11.09 -1.87 13.92
CA ASP A 108 -9.94 -2.63 14.47
C ASP A 108 -9.55 -3.81 13.58
N ARG A 109 -10.54 -4.40 12.89
CA ARG A 109 -10.32 -5.52 11.97
C ARG A 109 -9.52 -5.07 10.76
N GLU A 110 -9.79 -3.86 10.25
CA GLU A 110 -9.00 -3.30 9.16
C GLU A 110 -7.56 -3.06 9.60
N LEU A 111 -7.34 -2.43 10.76
CA LEU A 111 -6.00 -2.17 11.31
C LEU A 111 -5.18 -3.46 11.43
N ILE A 112 -5.77 -4.51 12.01
CA ILE A 112 -5.12 -5.81 12.16
C ILE A 112 -4.74 -6.41 10.81
N GLN A 113 -5.62 -6.29 9.80
CA GLN A 113 -5.34 -6.87 8.49
C GLN A 113 -4.32 -6.06 7.70
N LEU A 114 -4.37 -4.73 7.75
CA LEU A 114 -3.38 -3.86 7.12
C LEU A 114 -1.99 -4.04 7.73
N LYS A 115 -1.91 -4.21 9.06
CA LYS A 115 -0.67 -4.57 9.74
C LYS A 115 -0.11 -5.89 9.21
N LYS A 116 -0.93 -6.94 9.16
CA LYS A 116 -0.52 -8.24 8.60
C LYS A 116 -0.10 -8.12 7.14
N TYR A 117 -0.77 -7.29 6.37
CA TYR A 117 -0.43 -7.06 4.96
C TYR A 117 0.96 -6.43 4.82
N LEU A 118 1.29 -5.39 5.61
CA LEU A 118 2.64 -4.82 5.67
C LEU A 118 3.69 -5.82 6.14
N GLU A 119 3.41 -6.59 7.20
CA GLU A 119 4.30 -7.63 7.74
C GLU A 119 4.62 -8.71 6.69
N ASN A 120 3.72 -8.95 5.75
CA ASN A 120 3.90 -9.89 4.64
C ASN A 120 4.51 -9.25 3.37
N GLY A 121 5.04 -8.02 3.46
CA GLY A 121 5.71 -7.33 2.36
C GLY A 121 4.79 -6.52 1.44
N GLY A 122 3.52 -6.35 1.80
CA GLY A 122 2.60 -5.43 1.14
C GLY A 122 3.03 -3.98 1.31
N SER A 123 2.57 -3.09 0.42
CA SER A 123 2.85 -1.65 0.50
C SER A 123 1.57 -0.86 0.73
N ILE A 124 1.59 0.06 1.70
CA ILE A 124 0.46 0.97 1.96
C ILE A 124 0.92 2.41 1.68
N PHE A 125 0.14 3.13 0.89
CA PHE A 125 0.24 4.57 0.74
C PHE A 125 -0.92 5.24 1.45
N SER A 126 -0.64 6.14 2.38
CA SER A 126 -1.69 6.86 3.10
C SER A 126 -1.50 8.36 3.01
N THR A 127 -2.61 9.06 2.77
CA THR A 127 -2.70 10.51 2.84
C THR A 127 -3.65 10.90 3.95
N SER A 128 -3.42 12.08 4.56
CA SER A 128 -4.31 12.74 5.54
C SER A 128 -4.75 11.83 6.71
N GLY A 129 -4.10 11.99 7.87
CA GLY A 129 -4.51 11.43 9.17
C GLY A 129 -5.31 10.11 9.16
N PRO A 130 -4.75 9.00 8.64
CA PRO A 130 -5.45 7.72 8.57
C PRO A 130 -5.81 7.16 9.95
N ALA A 131 -6.99 6.55 10.04
CA ALA A 131 -7.49 5.83 11.22
C ALA A 131 -7.35 6.62 12.54
N THR A 132 -7.52 7.94 12.48
CA THR A 132 -7.61 8.83 13.64
C THR A 132 -8.93 8.65 14.40
N PHE A 133 -9.91 7.99 13.77
CA PHE A 133 -11.19 7.60 14.36
C PHE A 133 -11.50 6.11 14.17
N SER A 134 -12.33 5.55 15.06
CA SER A 134 -12.96 4.24 14.86
C SER A 134 -14.03 4.29 13.77
N ASP A 135 -14.47 3.11 13.33
CA ASP A 135 -15.70 2.85 12.57
C ASP A 135 -16.97 3.41 13.26
N GLU A 136 -16.94 3.55 14.59
CA GLU A 136 -17.98 4.21 15.39
C GLU A 136 -17.74 5.73 15.60
N ALA A 137 -16.82 6.35 14.83
CA ALA A 137 -16.43 7.76 14.92
C ALA A 137 -15.84 8.20 16.27
N LYS A 138 -15.30 7.26 17.07
CA LYS A 138 -14.58 7.57 18.30
C LYS A 138 -13.14 7.97 18.00
N TRP A 139 -12.68 9.10 18.53
CA TRP A 139 -11.29 9.55 18.40
C TRP A 139 -10.28 8.54 18.99
N ARG A 140 -9.22 8.24 18.23
CA ARG A 140 -8.15 7.27 18.53
C ARG A 140 -6.75 7.88 18.50
N GLU A 141 -6.67 9.21 18.52
CA GLU A 141 -5.39 9.92 18.43
C GLU A 141 -4.60 9.47 17.18
N TRP A 142 -3.34 9.08 17.39
CA TRP A 142 -2.38 8.73 16.33
C TRP A 142 -1.87 7.29 16.46
N GLU A 143 -2.64 6.42 17.15
CA GLU A 143 -2.27 5.04 17.44
C GLU A 143 -1.95 4.25 16.16
N PHE A 144 -2.68 4.49 15.07
CA PHE A 144 -2.46 3.87 13.77
C PHE A 144 -1.00 3.97 13.29
N PHE A 145 -0.38 5.15 13.40
CA PHE A 145 1.01 5.34 12.99
C PHE A 145 1.94 4.42 13.77
N THR A 146 1.69 4.25 15.06
CA THR A 146 2.53 3.41 15.93
C THR A 146 2.26 1.94 15.69
N GLU A 147 1.00 1.53 15.62
CA GLU A 147 0.61 0.12 15.59
C GLU A 147 0.79 -0.55 14.23
N VAL A 148 0.53 0.21 13.15
CA VAL A 148 0.55 -0.29 11.77
C VAL A 148 1.84 0.08 11.06
N PHE A 149 2.31 1.33 11.17
CA PHE A 149 3.53 1.79 10.49
C PHE A 149 4.80 1.71 11.37
N GLY A 150 4.67 1.53 12.68
CA GLY A 150 5.82 1.59 13.60
C GLY A 150 6.43 2.99 13.72
N LEU A 151 5.66 4.03 13.41
CA LEU A 151 6.07 5.44 13.42
C LEU A 151 5.47 6.18 14.62
N LYS A 152 6.20 7.17 15.13
CA LYS A 152 5.70 8.07 16.17
C LYS A 152 5.24 9.39 15.56
N PHE A 153 3.96 9.69 15.69
CA PHE A 153 3.45 11.02 15.34
C PHE A 153 4.05 12.08 16.28
N THR A 154 4.48 13.21 15.71
CA THR A 154 5.11 14.30 16.47
C THR A 154 4.23 15.52 16.52
N LYS A 155 3.91 16.10 15.35
CA LYS A 155 3.00 17.23 15.21
C LYS A 155 2.48 17.30 13.78
N GLU A 156 1.32 17.92 13.63
CA GLU A 156 0.87 18.45 12.35
C GLU A 156 1.53 19.82 12.14
N ILE A 157 1.79 20.19 10.89
CA ILE A 157 2.30 21.51 10.53
C ILE A 157 1.12 22.28 9.96
N ASP A 158 0.70 23.33 10.66
CA ASP A 158 -0.34 24.23 10.18
C ASP A 158 0.26 25.16 9.11
N PRO A 159 -0.32 25.23 7.89
CA PRO A 159 0.17 26.14 6.85
C PRO A 159 0.10 27.62 7.24
N GLU A 160 -0.61 28.00 8.30
CA GLU A 160 -0.67 29.38 8.82
C GLU A 160 0.40 29.69 9.89
N GLU A 161 1.20 28.71 10.33
CA GLU A 161 2.23 28.88 11.37
C GLU A 161 3.64 29.28 10.88
N ASP A 162 3.80 29.67 9.61
CA ASP A 162 5.07 30.15 9.02
C ASP A 162 5.13 31.67 8.73
#